data_AF-A0A3B5MRG1-F1
#
_entry.id   AF-A0A3B5MRG1-F1
#
_cell.length_a   1.000
_cell.length_b   1.000
_cell.length_c   1.000
_cell.angle_alpha   90.00
_cell.angle_beta   90.00
_cell.angle_gamma   90.00
#
_symmetry.space_group_name_H-M   'P 1'
#
loop_
_entity.id
_entity.type
_entity.pdbx_description
1 polymer ?
#
loop_
_entity_poly.entity_id
_entity_poly.type
_entity_poly.pdbx_seq_one_letter_code
_entity_poly.pdbx_strand_id
1 'polypeptide(L)'
;MDCVEQSNADAEAPSVIGRYFTRWYRADMKGKLCEDHCILQHSNRLCVVTLAETHPILQDGRAIKSINYQISNGCSRLNNKVSGKSKRGAQFLTDFAPLCRIMCSDDTEYTIYSCIRGRLLEVNENILETPNLLLEKPSTEGYIAVILPKFEESKSITENLLTREEFEAVVSKRSLSQPP
;
A
#
# COMPACT_ATOMS: atom_id res chain seq x y z
N MET A 1 -8.82 -42.46 31.54
CA MET A 1 -9.98 -41.56 31.69
C MET A 1 -9.52 -40.21 32.23
N ASP A 2 -8.47 -39.67 31.60
CA ASP A 2 -8.49 -38.43 30.82
C ASP A 2 -9.33 -37.26 31.39
N CYS A 3 -8.66 -36.37 32.10
CA CYS A 3 -9.01 -34.95 32.15
C CYS A 3 -7.75 -34.19 31.73
N VAL A 4 -7.62 -33.94 30.43
CA VAL A 4 -6.58 -33.06 29.90
C VAL A 4 -7.10 -31.64 30.00
N GLU A 5 -6.50 -30.85 30.88
CA GLU A 5 -6.63 -29.40 30.92
C GLU A 5 -6.32 -28.83 29.53
N GLN A 6 -7.34 -28.29 28.86
CA GLN A 6 -7.14 -27.46 27.69
C GLN A 6 -6.72 -26.07 28.16
N SER A 7 -5.42 -25.82 28.03
CA SER A 7 -4.83 -24.49 28.13
C SER A 7 -5.53 -23.56 27.13
N ASN A 8 -6.17 -22.52 27.66
CA ASN A 8 -6.60 -21.36 26.89
C ASN A 8 -5.34 -20.77 26.24
N ALA A 9 -5.18 -20.98 24.93
CA ALA A 9 -4.28 -20.19 24.13
C ALA A 9 -4.90 -18.79 24.02
N ASP A 10 -4.21 -17.78 24.53
CA ASP A 10 -4.54 -16.36 24.40
C ASP A 10 -4.97 -16.01 22.97
N ALA A 11 -6.29 -16.01 22.74
CA ALA A 11 -6.89 -15.52 21.50
C ALA A 11 -6.87 -14.00 21.56
N GLU A 12 -5.68 -13.43 21.31
CA GLU A 12 -5.48 -12.00 21.21
C GLU A 12 -6.52 -11.42 20.24
N ALA A 13 -7.34 -10.51 20.75
CA ALA A 13 -8.44 -9.95 19.99
C ALA A 13 -7.88 -9.38 18.68
N PRO A 14 -8.36 -9.80 17.49
CA PRO A 14 -7.74 -9.41 16.23
C PRO A 14 -7.73 -7.89 16.13
N SER A 15 -6.60 -7.32 15.73
CA SER A 15 -6.44 -5.86 15.60
C SER A 15 -7.50 -5.28 14.65
N VAL A 16 -7.79 -3.98 14.76
CA VAL A 16 -8.78 -3.30 13.89
C VAL A 16 -8.50 -3.57 12.41
N ILE A 17 -7.21 -3.67 12.05
CA ILE A 17 -6.77 -4.01 10.69
C ILE A 17 -7.16 -5.45 10.35
N GLY A 18 -6.82 -6.42 11.20
CA GLY A 18 -7.14 -7.84 10.96
C GLY A 18 -8.64 -8.14 10.89
N ARG A 19 -9.49 -7.31 11.50
CA ARG A 19 -10.96 -7.48 11.46
C ARG A 19 -11.59 -6.94 10.18
N TYR A 20 -11.14 -5.78 9.72
CA TYR A 20 -11.86 -5.02 8.69
C TYR A 20 -11.10 -4.88 7.39
N PHE A 21 -9.81 -5.19 7.35
CA PHE A 21 -8.97 -5.05 6.17
C PHE A 21 -8.41 -6.39 5.70
N THR A 22 -8.58 -6.66 4.41
CA THR A 22 -7.89 -7.73 3.70
C THR A 22 -6.62 -7.16 3.07
N ARG A 23 -5.48 -7.79 3.34
CA ARG A 23 -4.17 -7.35 2.82
C ARG A 23 -3.89 -8.04 1.49
N TRP A 24 -3.58 -7.23 0.49
CA TRP A 24 -3.23 -7.64 -0.86
C TRP A 24 -1.87 -7.06 -1.22
N TYR A 25 -1.14 -7.72 -2.11
CA TYR A 25 0.20 -7.30 -2.50
C TYR A 25 0.30 -7.16 -4.02
N ARG A 26 1.13 -6.23 -4.47
CA ARG A 26 1.52 -6.11 -5.87
C ARG A 26 3.03 -6.10 -5.96
N ALA A 27 3.56 -7.18 -6.51
CA ALA A 27 4.98 -7.37 -6.72
C ALA A 27 5.44 -6.85 -8.09
N ASP A 28 6.72 -6.46 -8.18
CA ASP A 28 7.43 -6.15 -9.44
C ASP A 28 6.73 -5.11 -10.33
N MET A 29 6.34 -3.98 -9.74
CA MET A 29 5.60 -2.95 -10.47
C MET A 29 6.46 -2.38 -11.63
N LYS A 30 5.97 -2.51 -12.87
CA LYS A 30 6.69 -2.16 -14.11
C LYS A 30 8.04 -2.88 -14.30
N GLY A 31 8.19 -4.09 -13.78
CA GLY A 31 9.42 -4.87 -13.94
C GLY A 31 10.59 -4.33 -13.13
N LYS A 32 10.33 -3.45 -12.17
CA LYS A 32 11.30 -3.05 -11.17
C LYS A 32 11.26 -4.02 -10.01
N LEU A 33 12.38 -4.72 -9.81
CA LEU A 33 12.53 -5.72 -8.77
C LEU A 33 12.39 -5.07 -7.39
N CYS A 34 11.62 -5.72 -6.52
CA CYS A 34 11.41 -5.36 -5.10
C CYS A 34 10.65 -4.04 -4.84
N GLU A 35 10.19 -3.29 -5.84
CA GLU A 35 9.24 -2.18 -5.62
C GLU A 35 7.82 -2.72 -5.33
N ASP A 36 7.70 -3.44 -4.22
CA ASP A 36 6.49 -4.15 -3.81
C ASP A 36 5.53 -3.22 -3.04
N HIS A 37 4.27 -3.26 -3.42
CA HIS A 37 3.21 -2.43 -2.85
C HIS A 37 2.23 -3.28 -2.06
N CYS A 38 1.64 -2.69 -1.03
CA CYS A 38 0.64 -3.31 -0.18
C CYS A 38 -0.67 -2.52 -0.28
N ILE A 39 -1.78 -3.24 -0.48
CA ILE A 39 -3.11 -2.68 -0.61
C ILE A 39 -3.98 -3.28 0.50
N LEU A 40 -4.45 -2.43 1.41
CA LEU A 40 -5.39 -2.83 2.47
C LEU A 40 -6.81 -2.54 1.99
N GLN A 41 -7.57 -3.58 1.67
CA GLN A 41 -8.97 -3.48 1.27
C GLN A 41 -9.88 -3.58 2.49
N HIS A 42 -10.55 -2.49 2.83
CA HIS A 42 -11.57 -2.46 3.86
C HIS A 42 -12.83 -3.23 3.42
N SER A 43 -13.61 -3.74 4.38
CA SER A 43 -14.92 -4.37 4.15
C SER A 43 -15.89 -3.49 3.34
N ASN A 44 -15.79 -2.16 3.50
CA ASN A 44 -16.53 -1.15 2.73
C ASN A 44 -15.98 -0.89 1.31
N ARG A 45 -15.08 -1.77 0.81
CA ARG A 45 -14.41 -1.67 -0.50
C ARG A 45 -13.46 -0.49 -0.69
N LEU A 46 -13.19 0.29 0.37
CA LEU A 46 -12.12 1.29 0.35
C LEU A 46 -10.77 0.56 0.31
N CYS A 47 -9.85 1.07 -0.49
CA CYS A 47 -8.51 0.52 -0.60
C CYS A 47 -7.50 1.56 -0.14
N VAL A 48 -6.68 1.20 0.84
CA VAL A 48 -5.58 2.02 1.33
C VAL A 48 -4.30 1.47 0.71
N VAL A 49 -3.56 2.32 0.01
CA VAL A 49 -2.30 1.97 -0.64
C VAL A 49 -1.14 2.35 0.29
N THR A 50 -0.23 1.41 0.49
CA THR A 50 0.98 1.57 1.29
C THR A 50 2.12 0.71 0.71
N LEU A 51 3.29 0.74 1.34
CA LEU A 51 4.44 -0.07 0.94
C LEU A 51 4.38 -1.45 1.58
N ALA A 52 4.88 -2.45 0.85
CA ALA A 52 5.11 -3.78 1.43
C ALA A 52 6.39 -3.77 2.27
N GLU A 53 6.46 -4.65 3.27
CA GLU A 53 7.60 -4.79 4.19
C GLU A 53 8.93 -5.12 3.47
N THR A 54 8.85 -5.68 2.27
CA THR A 54 10.00 -6.03 1.41
C THR A 54 10.48 -4.88 0.54
N HIS A 55 9.77 -3.76 0.51
CA HIS A 55 10.13 -2.61 -0.31
C HIS A 55 11.51 -2.07 0.15
N PRO A 56 12.45 -1.73 -0.76
CA PRO A 56 13.79 -1.24 -0.42
C PRO A 56 13.81 -0.09 0.58
N ILE A 57 12.81 0.80 0.52
CA ILE A 57 12.62 1.91 1.47
C ILE A 57 12.52 1.40 2.92
N LEU A 58 11.83 0.28 3.14
CA LEU A 58 11.64 -0.32 4.47
C LEU A 58 12.79 -1.28 4.83
N GLN A 59 13.26 -2.09 3.88
CA GLN A 59 14.32 -3.09 4.10
C GLN A 59 15.68 -2.46 4.40
N ASP A 60 16.08 -1.46 3.61
CA ASP A 60 17.40 -0.84 3.74
C ASP A 60 17.43 0.22 4.85
N GLY A 61 16.31 0.43 5.55
CA GLY A 61 16.18 1.43 6.63
C GLY A 61 16.52 2.85 6.16
N ARG A 62 16.34 3.15 4.88
CA ARG A 62 16.78 4.43 4.29
C ARG A 62 15.96 5.57 4.84
N ALA A 63 16.65 6.65 5.20
CA ALA A 63 15.98 7.89 5.56
C ALA A 63 15.33 8.49 4.30
N ILE A 64 14.04 8.81 4.40
CA ILE A 64 13.31 9.49 3.33
C ILE A 64 13.66 10.99 3.41
N LYS A 65 14.22 11.52 2.33
CA LYS A 65 14.61 12.93 2.18
C LYS A 65 13.42 13.82 1.83
N SER A 66 12.60 13.38 0.89
CA SER A 66 11.39 14.10 0.50
C SER A 66 10.39 13.19 -0.20
N ILE A 67 9.10 13.48 -0.02
CA ILE A 67 8.01 12.82 -0.75
C ILE A 67 7.33 13.87 -1.63
N ASN A 68 7.07 13.53 -2.89
CA ASN A 68 6.46 14.44 -3.86
C ASN A 68 5.20 13.82 -4.49
N TYR A 69 4.04 14.45 -4.25
CA TYR A 69 2.75 14.08 -4.84
C TYR A 69 2.43 14.79 -6.17
N GLN A 70 3.34 15.65 -6.65
CA GLN A 70 3.26 16.26 -7.97
C GLN A 70 3.84 15.31 -9.01
N ILE A 71 2.96 14.71 -9.81
CA ILE A 71 3.34 13.72 -10.82
C ILE A 71 3.77 14.40 -12.12
N SER A 72 3.10 15.49 -12.49
CA SER A 72 3.41 16.29 -13.68
C SER A 72 3.03 17.76 -13.46
N ASN A 73 3.51 18.66 -14.33
CA ASN A 73 3.30 20.11 -14.25
C ASN A 73 1.82 20.56 -14.27
N GLY A 74 0.87 19.66 -14.54
CA GLY A 74 -0.57 19.92 -14.47
C GLY A 74 -1.35 18.90 -13.64
N CYS A 75 -0.69 17.96 -12.96
CA CYS A 75 -1.36 16.90 -12.18
C CYS A 75 -0.68 16.71 -10.83
N SER A 76 -1.13 17.49 -9.85
CA SER A 76 -0.83 17.27 -8.44
C SER A 76 -1.96 16.49 -7.80
N ARG A 77 -1.63 15.37 -7.13
CA ARG A 77 -2.63 14.58 -6.40
C ARG A 77 -3.19 15.33 -5.18
N LEU A 78 -2.46 16.32 -4.68
CA LEU A 78 -2.87 17.21 -3.59
C LEU A 78 -4.05 18.13 -3.97
N ASN A 79 -4.22 18.46 -5.25
CA ASN A 79 -5.33 19.32 -5.68
C ASN A 79 -6.65 18.54 -5.87
N ASN A 80 -6.72 17.32 -5.34
CA ASN A 80 -7.87 16.43 -5.48
C ASN A 80 -9.01 16.85 -4.53
N LYS A 81 -9.80 17.86 -4.93
CA LYS A 81 -10.99 18.30 -4.18
C LYS A 81 -12.17 17.37 -4.44
N VAL A 82 -12.31 16.34 -3.62
CA VAL A 82 -13.44 15.40 -3.69
C VAL A 82 -14.65 15.98 -2.96
N SER A 83 -15.76 16.19 -3.68
CA SER A 83 -16.98 16.78 -3.11
C SER A 83 -18.27 16.06 -3.52
N GLY A 84 -19.24 16.03 -2.59
CA GLY A 84 -20.60 15.51 -2.81
C GLY A 84 -20.73 13.98 -2.88
N LYS A 85 -21.99 13.49 -2.92
CA LYS A 85 -22.34 12.06 -2.95
C LYS A 85 -21.74 11.29 -4.14
N SER A 86 -21.51 11.98 -5.26
CA SER A 86 -20.90 11.39 -6.46
C SER A 86 -19.38 11.51 -6.48
N LYS A 87 -18.73 11.96 -5.40
CA LYS A 87 -17.26 12.13 -5.32
C LYS A 87 -16.74 12.95 -6.51
N ARG A 88 -17.43 14.05 -6.80
CA ARG A 88 -17.19 14.93 -7.94
C ARG A 88 -15.88 15.67 -7.70
N GLY A 89 -14.99 15.69 -8.69
CA GLY A 89 -13.63 16.22 -8.57
C GLY A 89 -12.57 15.18 -8.22
N ALA A 90 -12.96 13.95 -7.86
CA ALA A 90 -12.01 12.86 -7.64
C ALA A 90 -11.28 12.46 -8.93
N GLN A 91 -9.96 12.49 -8.90
CA GLN A 91 -9.13 12.01 -9.99
C GLN A 91 -9.29 10.49 -10.14
N PHE A 92 -9.53 10.03 -11.36
CA PHE A 92 -9.55 8.61 -11.67
C PHE A 92 -8.12 8.12 -11.91
N LEU A 93 -7.73 7.07 -11.19
CA LEU A 93 -6.44 6.43 -11.25
C LEU A 93 -6.56 5.10 -11.98
N THR A 94 -5.57 4.83 -12.82
CA THR A 94 -5.31 3.51 -13.37
C THR A 94 -4.37 2.73 -12.45
N ASP A 95 -4.26 1.43 -12.66
CA ASP A 95 -3.35 0.50 -11.99
C ASP A 95 -1.88 0.96 -12.04
N PHE A 96 -1.44 1.51 -13.17
CA PHE A 96 -0.09 2.04 -13.36
C PHE A 96 0.02 3.55 -13.12
N ALA A 97 -1.01 4.19 -12.56
CA ALA A 97 -0.96 5.61 -12.28
C ALA A 97 -0.01 5.88 -11.11
N PRO A 98 1.01 6.74 -11.28
CA PRO A 98 1.87 7.12 -10.17
C PRO A 98 1.09 8.00 -9.17
N LEU A 99 1.35 7.75 -7.89
CA LEU A 99 0.75 8.43 -6.73
C LEU A 99 1.71 9.49 -6.18
N CYS A 100 2.94 9.06 -5.85
CA CYS A 100 3.99 9.92 -5.35
C CYS A 100 5.37 9.41 -5.79
N ARG A 101 6.36 10.28 -5.67
CA ARG A 101 7.78 9.96 -5.80
C ARG A 101 8.43 10.14 -4.44
N ILE A 102 9.18 9.14 -3.98
CA ILE A 102 9.88 9.15 -2.71
C ILE A 102 11.36 9.22 -3.03
N MET A 103 12.03 10.27 -2.54
CA MET A 103 13.47 10.44 -2.63
C MET A 103 14.11 10.04 -1.31
N CYS A 104 15.03 9.09 -1.34
CA CYS A 104 15.82 8.68 -0.18
C CYS A 104 17.04 9.60 0.01
N SER A 105 17.69 9.49 1.17
CA SER A 105 18.95 10.18 1.49
C SER A 105 20.06 9.88 0.49
N ASP A 106 20.05 8.69 -0.11
CA ASP A 106 21.06 8.21 -1.05
C ASP A 106 20.80 8.68 -2.49
N ASP A 107 20.01 9.75 -2.63
CA ASP A 107 19.52 10.32 -3.90
C ASP A 107 18.82 9.31 -4.84
N THR A 108 18.36 8.18 -4.29
CA THR A 108 17.55 7.19 -5.01
C THR A 108 16.08 7.61 -5.03
N GLU A 109 15.46 7.62 -6.21
CA GLU A 109 14.03 7.95 -6.40
C GLU A 109 13.21 6.69 -6.65
N TYR A 110 12.20 6.47 -5.81
CA TYR A 110 11.19 5.43 -5.96
C TYR A 110 9.86 6.05 -6.39
N THR A 111 9.21 5.47 -7.40
CA THR A 111 7.89 5.93 -7.84
C THR A 111 6.84 4.97 -7.33
N ILE A 112 5.93 5.45 -6.49
CA ILE A 112 4.85 4.63 -5.95
C ILE A 112 3.66 4.69 -6.88
N TYR A 113 3.10 3.53 -7.18
CA TYR A 113 1.95 3.39 -8.07
C TYR A 113 0.67 3.07 -7.30
N SER A 114 -0.46 3.36 -7.94
CA SER A 114 -1.79 3.07 -7.41
C SER A 114 -2.03 1.57 -7.22
N CYS A 115 -1.48 0.73 -8.12
CA CYS A 115 -1.69 -0.73 -8.23
C CYS A 115 -3.13 -1.17 -8.50
N ILE A 116 -4.11 -0.32 -8.20
CA ILE A 116 -5.53 -0.53 -8.41
C ILE A 116 -6.15 0.60 -9.22
N ARG A 117 -7.26 0.29 -9.89
CA ARG A 117 -8.08 1.26 -10.60
C ARG A 117 -9.16 1.81 -9.68
N GLY A 118 -9.35 3.12 -9.68
CA GLY A 118 -10.36 3.74 -8.83
C GLY A 118 -10.26 5.25 -8.76
N ARG A 119 -11.15 5.85 -7.96
CA ARG A 119 -11.14 7.28 -7.67
C ARG A 119 -10.26 7.53 -6.45
N LEU A 120 -9.27 8.39 -6.59
CA LEU A 120 -8.48 8.89 -5.47
C LEU A 120 -9.41 9.68 -4.53
N LEU A 121 -9.48 9.28 -3.27
CA LEU A 121 -10.22 10.02 -2.25
C LEU A 121 -9.31 10.99 -1.51
N GLU A 122 -8.17 10.47 -1.06
CA GLU A 122 -7.29 11.17 -0.14
C GLU A 122 -5.84 10.74 -0.39
N VAL A 123 -4.92 11.65 -0.17
CA VAL A 123 -3.47 11.39 -0.08
C VAL A 123 -3.02 11.83 1.30
N ASN A 124 -2.05 11.12 1.85
CA ASN A 124 -1.57 11.44 3.19
C ASN A 124 -0.61 12.63 3.14
N GLU A 125 -1.03 13.78 3.65
CA GLU A 125 -0.17 14.96 3.72
C GLU A 125 0.80 14.86 4.92
N ASN A 126 0.47 14.07 5.94
CA ASN A 126 1.29 13.95 7.16
C ASN A 126 2.67 13.33 6.89
N ILE A 127 2.79 12.48 5.86
CA ILE A 127 4.09 11.91 5.49
C ILE A 127 5.01 12.93 4.80
N LEU A 128 4.47 14.07 4.34
CA LEU A 128 5.28 15.18 3.84
C LEU A 128 5.99 15.91 4.98
N GLU A 129 5.29 16.06 6.12
CA GLU A 129 5.84 16.68 7.32
C GLU A 129 6.70 15.70 8.11
N THR A 130 6.23 14.46 8.26
CA THR A 130 6.89 13.40 9.04
C THR A 130 7.03 12.13 8.21
N PRO A 131 8.07 12.01 7.37
CA PRO A 131 8.22 10.86 6.48
C PRO A 131 8.51 9.55 7.23
N ASN A 132 8.98 9.62 8.47
CA ASN A 132 9.19 8.44 9.33
C ASN A 132 7.89 7.66 9.59
N LEU A 133 6.71 8.28 9.49
CA LEU A 133 5.43 7.60 9.64
C LEU A 133 5.27 6.45 8.63
N LEU A 134 5.78 6.64 7.41
CA LEU A 134 5.76 5.61 6.37
C LEU A 134 6.60 4.38 6.76
N LEU A 135 7.68 4.59 7.53
CA LEU A 135 8.59 3.54 7.98
C LEU A 135 8.07 2.82 9.22
N GLU A 136 7.66 3.58 10.25
CA GLU A 136 7.23 3.03 11.53
C GLU A 136 5.85 2.39 11.46
N LYS A 137 4.94 3.00 10.69
CA LYS A 137 3.51 2.71 10.72
C LYS A 137 2.88 2.64 9.32
N PRO A 138 3.42 1.85 8.38
CA PRO A 138 2.92 1.79 7.00
C PRO A 138 1.44 1.38 6.90
N SER A 139 0.94 0.59 7.86
CA SER A 139 -0.44 0.09 7.84
C SER A 139 -1.46 0.98 8.57
N THR A 140 -1.03 2.03 9.27
CA THR A 140 -1.90 2.93 10.03
C THR A 140 -1.73 4.37 9.59
N GLU A 141 -0.84 5.13 10.21
CA GLU A 141 -0.66 6.58 9.99
C GLU A 141 0.24 6.88 8.80
N GLY A 142 1.05 5.91 8.36
CA GLY A 142 1.98 6.00 7.23
C GLY A 142 1.39 5.56 5.90
N TYR A 143 0.08 5.52 5.72
CA TYR A 143 -0.50 5.18 4.42
C TYR A 143 -0.16 6.26 3.37
N ILE A 144 -0.21 5.93 2.08
CA ILE A 144 0.16 6.87 1.01
C ILE A 144 -1.07 7.53 0.40
N ALA A 145 -2.09 6.72 0.08
CA ALA A 145 -3.31 7.18 -0.55
C ALA A 145 -4.49 6.26 -0.22
N VAL A 146 -5.70 6.84 -0.23
CA VAL A 146 -6.96 6.10 -0.14
C VAL A 146 -7.69 6.20 -1.46
N ILE A 147 -8.05 5.04 -2.00
CA ILE A 147 -8.66 4.90 -3.32
C ILE A 147 -9.98 4.17 -3.16
N LEU A 148 -11.00 4.64 -3.89
CA LEU A 148 -12.27 3.96 -4.04
C LEU A 148 -12.38 3.33 -5.43
N PRO A 149 -12.28 1.99 -5.55
CA PRO A 149 -12.62 1.28 -6.77
C PRO A 149 -14.08 1.51 -7.17
N LYS A 150 -14.39 1.33 -8.46
CA LYS A 150 -15.80 1.24 -8.87
C LYS A 150 -16.40 -0.04 -8.31
N PHE A 151 -17.69 0.00 -7.97
CA PHE A 151 -18.37 -1.13 -7.37
C PHE A 151 -18.32 -2.40 -8.26
N GLU A 152 -18.57 -2.23 -9.55
CA GLU A 152 -18.50 -3.30 -10.56
C GLU A 152 -17.10 -3.90 -10.72
N GLU A 153 -16.07 -3.07 -10.61
CA GLU A 153 -14.66 -3.48 -10.78
C GLU A 153 -14.00 -3.91 -9.46
N SER A 154 -14.71 -3.82 -8.33
CA SER A 154 -14.14 -4.11 -7.01
C SER A 154 -13.68 -5.57 -6.84
N LYS A 155 -14.19 -6.48 -7.68
CA LYS A 155 -13.79 -7.89 -7.73
C LYS A 155 -12.63 -8.14 -8.69
N SER A 156 -12.56 -7.40 -9.79
CA SER A 156 -11.48 -7.55 -10.78
C SER A 156 -10.18 -6.85 -10.37
N ILE A 157 -10.26 -5.85 -9.47
CA ILE A 157 -9.04 -5.22 -8.93
C ILE A 157 -8.17 -6.22 -8.16
N THR A 158 -8.77 -7.21 -7.49
CA THR A 158 -8.03 -8.20 -6.69
C THR A 158 -7.45 -9.32 -7.55
N GLU A 159 -7.94 -9.54 -8.78
CA GLU A 159 -7.39 -10.56 -9.70
C GLU A 159 -5.93 -10.29 -10.09
N ASN A 160 -5.53 -9.02 -10.04
CA ASN A 160 -4.17 -8.60 -10.33
C ASN A 160 -3.32 -8.49 -9.06
N LEU A 161 -3.86 -8.79 -7.89
CA LEU A 161 -3.15 -8.69 -6.63
C LEU A 161 -2.87 -10.09 -6.08
N LEU A 162 -1.78 -10.18 -5.33
CA LEU A 162 -1.33 -11.41 -4.69
C LEU A 162 -1.87 -11.46 -3.26
N THR A 163 -2.23 -12.66 -2.81
CA THR A 163 -2.45 -12.90 -1.37
C THR A 163 -1.12 -12.85 -0.63
N ARG A 164 -1.18 -12.88 0.70
CA ARG A 164 0.02 -12.94 1.53
C ARG A 164 0.86 -14.18 1.21
N GLU A 165 0.24 -15.35 1.08
CA GLU A 165 0.97 -16.59 0.80
C GLU A 165 1.65 -16.56 -0.57
N GLU A 166 0.93 -16.07 -1.59
CA GLU A 166 1.47 -15.93 -2.94
C GLU A 166 2.64 -14.94 -2.97
N PHE A 167 2.52 -13.83 -2.25
CA PHE A 167 3.57 -12.84 -2.13
C PHE A 167 4.80 -13.39 -1.42
N GLU A 168 4.63 -14.08 -0.29
CA GLU A 168 5.73 -14.73 0.43
C GLU A 168 6.45 -15.77 -0.45
N ALA A 169 5.72 -16.50 -1.30
CA ALA A 169 6.32 -17.42 -2.27
C ALA A 169 7.16 -16.70 -3.33
N VAL A 170 6.71 -15.52 -3.81
CA VAL A 170 7.50 -14.69 -4.74
C VAL A 170 8.76 -14.17 -4.06
N VAL A 171 8.63 -13.64 -2.84
CA VAL A 171 9.76 -13.11 -2.05
C VAL A 171 10.79 -14.20 -1.76
N SER A 172 10.34 -15.40 -1.37
CA SER A 172 11.21 -16.55 -1.10
C SER A 172 11.95 -17.02 -2.36
N LYS A 173 11.31 -16.98 -3.53
CA LYS A 173 11.99 -17.29 -4.80
C LYS A 173 13.08 -16.27 -5.13
N ARG A 174 12.88 -14.99 -4.80
CA ARG A 174 13.88 -13.92 -5.03
C ARG A 174 15.10 -14.09 -4.11
N SER A 175 14.90 -14.39 -2.83
CA SER A 175 16.02 -14.60 -1.90
C SER A 175 16.88 -15.80 -2.29
N LEU A 176 16.31 -16.81 -2.95
CA LEU A 176 17.05 -17.95 -3.50
C LEU A 176 17.83 -17.63 -4.79
N SER A 177 17.49 -16.54 -5.49
CA SER A 177 18.08 -16.18 -6.80
C SER A 177 19.03 -14.98 -6.76
N GLN A 178 19.13 -14.27 -5.63
CA GLN A 178 20.23 -13.34 -5.36
C GLN A 178 21.36 -14.08 -4.63
N PRO A 179 22.55 -14.28 -5.24
CA PRO A 179 23.70 -14.76 -4.50
C PRO A 179 24.17 -13.70 -3.48
N PRO A 180 24.80 -14.14 -2.37
CA PRO A 180 25.30 -13.26 -1.31
C PRO A 180 26.40 -12.29 -1.76
#